data_AF-A0A932HDX8-F1
#
_entry.id   AF-A0A932HDX8-F1
#
_cell.length_a   1.000
_cell.length_b   1.000
_cell.length_c   1.000
_cell.angle_alpha   90.00
_cell.angle_beta   90.00
_cell.angle_gamma   90.00
#
_symmetry.space_group_name_H-M   'P 1'
#
loop_
_entity.id
_entity.type
_entity.pdbx_description
1 polymer ?
#
loop_
_entity_poly.entity_id
_entity_poly.type
_entity_poly.pdbx_seq_one_letter_code
_entity_poly.pdbx_strand_id
1 'polypeptide(L)'
;MALGGLAGPRLVLLLQQQGKLQGVDPVFGAVIGFPAVAGLVYAVAMWVAGRARAMAETIHNPSGDSTPYKPQYSYAASLVIRGRYAEAAAAYELHAIENPAEPEPYLQLARLHRDKLQQYDDALTWFRRVRTDATLGPGQELYVIQEIIDLYTQKLRTPRKAIPELTLVCQRFPATPAARAAETQLAEMREMLARERDALESFTAQFLK
;
A
#
# COMPACT_ATOMS: atom_id res chain seq x y z
N MET A 1 -14.49 -18.50 -40.72
CA MET A 1 -13.10 -18.15 -40.39
C MET A 1 -13.05 -17.84 -38.90
N ALA A 2 -12.17 -18.54 -38.14
CA ALA A 2 -11.85 -18.44 -36.70
C ALA A 2 -13.00 -18.75 -35.70
N LEU A 3 -13.11 -19.89 -34.98
CA LEU A 3 -12.22 -20.67 -34.09
C LEU A 3 -11.78 -19.97 -32.78
N GLY A 4 -12.18 -20.57 -31.64
CA GLY A 4 -11.59 -20.41 -30.31
C GLY A 4 -12.60 -19.95 -29.25
N GLY A 5 -12.99 -20.70 -28.22
CA GLY A 5 -12.56 -22.00 -27.72
C GLY A 5 -13.19 -22.15 -26.33
N LEU A 6 -14.34 -22.83 -26.28
CA LEU A 6 -15.05 -23.23 -25.06
C LEU A 6 -14.17 -24.20 -24.25
N ALA A 7 -13.35 -23.67 -23.35
CA ALA A 7 -12.60 -24.46 -22.38
C ALA A 7 -13.41 -24.59 -21.08
N GLY A 8 -14.53 -25.29 -21.16
CA GLY A 8 -15.20 -25.90 -20.02
C GLY A 8 -15.61 -27.32 -20.41
N PRO A 9 -15.79 -28.29 -19.51
CA PRO A 9 -15.22 -28.55 -18.20
C PRO A 9 -14.45 -29.90 -18.23
N ARG A 10 -13.62 -30.13 -19.25
CA ARG A 10 -12.96 -31.44 -19.46
C ARG A 10 -11.91 -31.81 -18.41
N LEU A 11 -11.43 -30.85 -17.60
CA LEU A 11 -10.43 -31.14 -16.57
C LEU A 11 -11.01 -31.87 -15.33
N VAL A 12 -12.34 -31.83 -15.13
CA VAL A 12 -12.98 -32.51 -14.00
C VAL A 12 -13.04 -34.03 -14.20
N LEU A 13 -12.99 -34.49 -15.46
CA LEU A 13 -13.15 -35.91 -15.79
C LEU A 13 -11.84 -36.73 -15.73
N LEU A 14 -10.67 -36.07 -15.68
CA LEU A 14 -9.37 -36.74 -15.62
C LEU A 14 -8.86 -36.99 -14.18
N LEU A 15 -9.49 -36.37 -13.16
CA LEU A 15 -9.21 -36.67 -11.75
C LEU A 15 -10.04 -37.83 -11.19
N GLN A 16 -11.02 -38.34 -11.94
CA GLN A 16 -11.90 -39.42 -11.49
C GLN A 16 -11.34 -40.82 -11.77
N GLN A 17 -10.22 -40.94 -12.51
CA GLN A 17 -9.70 -42.24 -12.96
C GLN A 17 -8.58 -42.83 -12.10
N GLN A 18 -8.11 -42.13 -11.06
CA GLN A 18 -7.26 -42.73 -10.03
C GLN A 18 -8.07 -43.03 -8.77
N GLY A 19 -8.77 -44.16 -8.82
CA GLY A 19 -9.54 -44.70 -7.71
C GLY A 19 -8.66 -45.03 -6.51
N LYS A 20 -8.70 -44.15 -5.49
CA LYS A 20 -8.42 -44.52 -4.09
C LYS A 20 -8.95 -43.47 -3.08
N LEU A 21 -10.20 -43.05 -3.24
CA LEU A 21 -11.00 -42.43 -2.17
C LEU A 21 -12.43 -42.96 -2.26
N GLN A 22 -12.60 -44.25 -1.98
CA GLN A 22 -13.91 -44.84 -1.72
C GLN A 22 -14.37 -44.33 -0.35
N GLY A 23 -15.32 -43.40 -0.33
CA GLY A 23 -15.98 -43.02 0.93
C GLY A 23 -16.55 -41.61 1.05
N VAL A 24 -16.49 -40.76 0.02
CA VAL A 24 -17.16 -39.45 0.08
C VAL A 24 -18.05 -39.30 -1.16
N ASP A 25 -19.36 -39.31 -0.94
CA ASP A 25 -20.33 -39.14 -2.02
C ASP A 25 -20.13 -37.77 -2.71
N PRO A 26 -20.08 -37.71 -4.05
CA PRO A 26 -19.81 -36.47 -4.79
C PRO A 26 -20.85 -35.36 -4.53
N VAL A 27 -22.04 -35.74 -4.05
CA VAL A 27 -23.08 -34.81 -3.59
C VAL A 27 -22.68 -34.09 -2.30
N PHE A 28 -21.98 -34.77 -1.36
CA PHE A 28 -21.47 -34.15 -0.15
C PHE A 28 -20.37 -33.11 -0.43
N GLY A 29 -19.51 -33.36 -1.42
CA GLY A 29 -18.47 -32.41 -1.84
C GLY A 29 -19.03 -31.10 -2.41
N ALA A 30 -20.12 -31.18 -3.18
CA ALA A 30 -20.78 -30.00 -3.75
C ALA A 30 -21.55 -29.17 -2.70
N VAL A 31 -22.20 -29.84 -1.74
CA VAL A 31 -22.99 -29.16 -0.69
C VAL A 31 -22.10 -28.47 0.35
N ILE A 32 -20.89 -28.97 0.62
CA ILE A 32 -19.94 -28.35 1.56
C ILE A 32 -19.01 -27.33 0.88
N GLY A 33 -18.59 -27.61 -0.36
CA GLY A 33 -17.64 -26.73 -1.07
C GLY A 33 -18.21 -25.37 -1.45
N PHE A 34 -19.47 -25.32 -1.86
CA PHE A 34 -20.13 -24.08 -2.27
C PHE A 34 -20.28 -23.04 -1.14
N PRO A 35 -20.80 -23.37 0.06
CA PRO A 35 -20.89 -22.41 1.16
C PRO A 35 -19.53 -21.99 1.71
N ALA A 36 -18.50 -22.83 1.64
CA ALA A 36 -17.15 -22.47 2.08
C ALA A 36 -16.53 -21.39 1.17
N VAL A 37 -16.67 -21.54 -0.15
CA VAL A 37 -16.18 -20.55 -1.12
C VAL A 37 -17.01 -19.26 -1.05
N ALA A 38 -18.34 -19.37 -0.96
CA ALA A 38 -19.22 -18.20 -0.82
C ALA A 38 -18.94 -17.45 0.49
N GLY A 39 -18.71 -18.17 1.59
CA GLY A 39 -18.34 -17.61 2.88
C GLY A 39 -16.99 -16.89 2.84
N LEU A 40 -15.99 -17.46 2.16
CA LEU A 40 -14.69 -16.81 1.97
C LEU A 40 -14.79 -15.53 1.15
N VAL A 41 -15.51 -15.56 0.03
CA VAL A 41 -15.73 -14.38 -0.82
C VAL A 41 -16.48 -13.30 -0.04
N TYR A 42 -17.50 -13.67 0.72
CA TYR A 42 -18.25 -12.75 1.58
C TYR A 42 -17.37 -12.16 2.70
N ALA A 43 -16.53 -12.96 3.34
CA ALA A 43 -15.62 -12.50 4.38
C ALA A 43 -14.58 -11.51 3.83
N VAL A 44 -14.01 -11.79 2.65
CA VAL A 44 -13.08 -10.85 1.97
C VAL A 44 -13.80 -9.56 1.59
N ALA A 45 -15.02 -9.64 1.04
CA ALA A 45 -15.80 -8.44 0.70
C ALA A 45 -16.14 -7.60 1.94
N MET A 46 -16.53 -8.23 3.04
CA MET A 46 -16.81 -7.57 4.32
C MET A 46 -15.55 -6.98 4.96
N TRP A 47 -14.39 -7.62 4.81
CA TRP A 47 -13.12 -7.09 5.30
C TRP A 47 -12.67 -5.84 4.52
N VAL A 48 -12.83 -5.85 3.20
CA VAL A 48 -12.57 -4.67 2.33
C VAL A 48 -13.56 -3.54 2.64
N ALA A 49 -14.86 -3.85 2.80
CA ALA A 49 -15.88 -2.86 3.14
C ALA A 49 -15.72 -2.31 4.58
N GLY A 50 -15.30 -3.14 5.53
CA GLY A 50 -15.00 -2.74 6.90
C GLY A 50 -13.83 -1.76 7.00
N ARG A 51 -12.80 -1.92 6.15
CA ARG A 51 -11.72 -0.93 6.03
C ARG A 51 -12.16 0.40 5.41
N ALA A 52 -13.18 0.39 4.56
CA ALA A 52 -13.75 1.63 4.02
C ALA A 52 -14.60 2.38 5.07
N ARG A 53 -15.33 1.69 5.95
CA ARG A 53 -16.16 2.32 7.00
C ARG A 53 -15.34 3.10 8.03
N ALA A 54 -14.16 2.61 8.42
CA ALA A 54 -13.26 3.33 9.32
C ALA A 54 -12.71 4.66 8.75
N MET A 55 -12.81 4.86 7.43
CA MET A 55 -12.42 6.10 6.75
C MET A 55 -13.61 7.02 6.44
N ALA A 56 -14.85 6.53 6.55
CA ALA A 56 -16.06 7.27 6.17
C ALA A 56 -16.66 8.08 7.34
N GLU A 57 -16.46 7.66 8.58
CA GLU A 57 -16.97 8.37 9.76
C GLU A 57 -16.23 9.69 10.06
N THR A 58 -15.12 9.97 9.40
CA THR A 58 -14.37 11.23 9.53
C THR A 58 -14.79 12.32 8.53
N ILE A 59 -15.77 12.08 7.64
CA ILE A 59 -16.04 12.97 6.49
C ILE A 59 -17.44 13.64 6.52
N HIS A 60 -18.33 13.34 7.48
CA HIS A 60 -19.72 13.83 7.41
C HIS A 60 -20.22 14.58 8.65
N ASN A 61 -19.68 15.78 8.90
CA ASN A 61 -20.47 16.89 9.49
C ASN A 61 -19.76 18.27 9.36
N PRO A 62 -20.01 19.11 8.34
CA PRO A 62 -19.60 20.51 8.38
C PRO A 62 -20.74 21.39 8.91
N SER A 63 -20.68 21.75 10.19
CA SER A 63 -21.45 22.87 10.75
C SER A 63 -20.88 24.19 10.22
N GLY A 64 -21.72 24.98 9.55
CA GLY A 64 -21.33 26.15 8.74
C GLY A 64 -20.90 27.42 9.47
N ASP A 65 -20.30 27.34 10.67
CA ASP A 65 -19.93 28.54 11.45
C ASP A 65 -18.44 28.60 11.86
N SER A 66 -17.60 27.77 11.25
CA SER A 66 -16.14 27.81 11.46
C SER A 66 -15.43 27.19 10.26
N THR A 67 -15.52 27.80 9.08
CA THR A 67 -14.59 27.51 7.99
C THR A 67 -13.42 28.48 8.07
N PRO A 68 -12.31 28.15 8.76
CA PRO A 68 -11.03 28.75 8.48
C PRO A 68 -10.83 28.73 6.96
N TYR A 69 -10.53 29.89 6.39
CA TYR A 69 -10.11 30.02 5.00
C TYR A 69 -8.87 29.13 4.81
N LYS A 70 -9.05 27.89 4.33
CA LYS A 70 -7.94 27.05 3.90
C LYS A 70 -7.40 27.67 2.61
N PRO A 71 -6.08 27.96 2.50
CA PRO A 71 -5.49 28.48 1.28
C PRO A 71 -5.99 27.70 0.07
N GLN A 72 -6.61 28.42 -0.86
CA GLN A 72 -7.30 27.83 -1.99
C GLN A 72 -6.27 27.31 -3.00
N TYR A 73 -5.83 26.06 -2.87
CA TYR A 73 -5.18 25.33 -3.97
C TYR A 73 -6.16 24.99 -5.10
N SER A 74 -7.22 25.78 -5.26
CA SER A 74 -8.32 25.57 -6.19
C SER A 74 -7.80 25.47 -7.63
N TYR A 75 -6.79 26.26 -7.97
CA TYR A 75 -6.13 26.18 -9.27
C TYR A 75 -5.42 24.84 -9.48
N ALA A 76 -4.48 24.46 -8.60
CA ALA A 76 -3.75 23.19 -8.70
C ALA A 76 -4.70 21.98 -8.67
N ALA A 77 -5.70 21.99 -7.78
CA ALA A 77 -6.72 20.95 -7.71
C ALA A 77 -7.56 20.88 -9.00
N SER A 78 -7.91 22.02 -9.61
CA SER A 78 -8.64 22.05 -10.88
C SER A 78 -7.83 21.42 -12.02
N LEU A 79 -6.51 21.59 -12.02
CA LEU A 79 -5.62 20.95 -12.99
C LEU A 79 -5.58 19.43 -12.80
N VAL A 80 -5.56 18.95 -11.55
CA VAL A 80 -5.66 17.50 -11.25
C VAL A 80 -6.97 16.92 -11.79
N ILE A 81 -8.11 17.60 -11.55
CA ILE A 81 -9.43 17.16 -12.04
C ILE A 81 -9.46 17.11 -13.58
N ARG A 82 -8.79 18.05 -14.25
CA ARG A 82 -8.67 18.09 -15.71
C ARG A 82 -7.64 17.10 -16.28
N GLY A 83 -6.98 16.30 -15.44
CA GLY A 83 -5.95 15.35 -15.86
C GLY A 83 -4.61 16.02 -16.25
N ARG A 84 -4.44 17.32 -15.99
CA ARG A 84 -3.21 18.08 -16.29
C ARG A 84 -2.21 17.91 -15.14
N TYR A 85 -1.76 16.67 -14.93
CA TYR A 85 -0.99 16.30 -13.75
C TYR A 85 0.39 16.97 -13.66
N ALA A 86 1.11 17.14 -14.77
CA ALA A 86 2.40 17.82 -14.76
C ALA A 86 2.28 19.30 -14.36
N GLU A 87 1.24 19.98 -14.83
CA GLU A 87 0.99 21.38 -14.49
C GLU A 87 0.47 21.53 -13.06
N ALA A 88 -0.35 20.59 -12.61
CA ALA A 88 -0.75 20.53 -11.20
C ALA A 88 0.46 20.34 -10.29
N ALA A 89 1.43 19.50 -10.68
CA ALA A 89 2.66 19.29 -9.93
C ALA A 89 3.46 20.59 -9.81
N ALA A 90 3.66 21.30 -10.94
CA ALA A 90 4.34 22.60 -10.93
C ALA A 90 3.62 23.65 -10.07
N ALA A 91 2.28 23.66 -10.08
CA ALA A 91 1.50 24.57 -9.24
C ALA A 91 1.64 24.25 -7.74
N TYR A 92 1.60 22.97 -7.35
CA TYR A 92 1.84 22.57 -5.96
C TYR A 92 3.28 22.82 -5.52
N GLU A 93 4.26 22.64 -6.41
CA GLU A 93 5.67 22.95 -6.13
C GLU A 93 5.86 24.44 -5.84
N LEU A 94 5.24 25.32 -6.64
CA LEU A 94 5.27 26.76 -6.38
C LEU A 94 4.70 27.08 -4.99
N HIS A 95 3.57 26.48 -4.62
CA HIS A 95 2.99 26.68 -3.30
C HIS A 95 3.85 26.13 -2.16
N ALA A 96 4.54 25.01 -2.38
CA ALA A 96 5.49 24.46 -1.41
C ALA A 96 6.67 25.41 -1.18
N ILE A 97 7.16 26.07 -2.24
CA ILE A 97 8.24 27.07 -2.15
C ILE A 97 7.75 28.35 -1.47
N GLU A 98 6.55 28.82 -1.79
CA GLU A 98 5.96 30.03 -1.20
C GLU A 98 5.67 29.86 0.30
N ASN A 99 5.22 28.67 0.71
CA ASN A 99 4.82 28.38 2.08
C ASN A 99 5.44 27.05 2.56
N PRO A 100 6.76 27.02 2.84
CA PRO A 100 7.47 25.78 3.16
C PRO A 100 7.00 25.12 4.47
N ALA A 101 6.46 25.91 5.40
CA ALA A 101 5.95 25.40 6.67
C ALA A 101 4.64 24.59 6.52
N GLU A 102 3.90 24.78 5.42
CA GLU A 102 2.62 24.14 5.20
C GLU A 102 2.82 22.75 4.55
N PRO A 103 2.36 21.65 5.17
CA PRO A 103 2.64 20.31 4.65
C PRO A 103 1.77 19.91 3.45
N GLU A 104 0.61 20.53 3.27
CA GLU A 104 -0.38 20.09 2.28
C GLU A 104 0.12 20.15 0.82
N PRO A 105 0.79 21.21 0.34
CA PRO A 105 1.34 21.25 -1.03
C PRO A 105 2.31 20.11 -1.30
N TYR A 106 3.22 19.86 -0.35
CA TYR A 106 4.21 18.79 -0.47
C TYR A 106 3.55 17.41 -0.51
N LEU A 107 2.54 17.17 0.33
CA LEU A 107 1.81 15.91 0.36
C LEU A 107 1.02 15.67 -0.92
N GLN A 108 0.34 16.70 -1.44
CA GLN A 108 -0.39 16.60 -2.70
C GLN A 108 0.55 16.36 -3.88
N LEU A 109 1.70 17.05 -3.89
CA LEU A 109 2.74 16.86 -4.90
C LEU A 109 3.30 15.43 -4.86
N ALA A 110 3.67 14.93 -3.68
CA ALA A 110 4.18 13.56 -3.51
C ALA A 110 3.16 12.51 -3.96
N ARG A 111 1.88 12.66 -3.60
CA ARG A 111 0.80 11.77 -4.04
C ARG A 111 0.59 11.82 -5.55
N LEU A 112 0.67 13.01 -6.15
CA LEU A 112 0.53 13.18 -7.59
C LEU A 112 1.64 12.46 -8.36
N HIS A 113 2.89 12.58 -7.90
CA HIS A 113 4.02 11.83 -8.43
C HIS A 113 3.82 10.31 -8.29
N ARG A 114 3.35 9.84 -7.12
CA ARG A 114 3.11 8.42 -6.85
C ARG A 114 1.99 7.83 -7.71
N ASP A 115 0.83 8.48 -7.72
CA ASP A 115 -0.42 7.87 -8.22
C ASP A 115 -0.68 8.16 -9.69
N LYS A 116 -0.32 9.35 -10.17
CA LYS A 116 -0.67 9.82 -11.51
C LYS A 116 0.51 9.81 -12.46
N LEU A 117 1.67 10.26 -12.01
CA LEU A 117 2.88 10.32 -12.84
C LEU A 117 3.71 9.03 -12.74
N GLN A 118 3.46 8.20 -11.72
CA GLN A 118 4.20 6.97 -11.44
C GLN A 118 5.73 7.18 -11.30
N GLN A 119 6.12 8.37 -10.87
CA GLN A 119 7.49 8.77 -10.59
C GLN A 119 7.78 8.53 -9.11
N TYR A 120 8.07 7.27 -8.77
CA TYR A 120 8.16 6.85 -7.37
C TYR A 120 9.36 7.44 -6.63
N ASP A 121 10.49 7.65 -7.31
CA ASP A 121 11.68 8.29 -6.72
C ASP A 121 11.43 9.78 -6.43
N ASP A 122 10.71 10.48 -7.31
CA ASP A 122 10.31 11.87 -7.09
C ASP A 122 9.30 11.98 -5.94
N ALA A 123 8.30 11.07 -5.90
CA ALA A 123 7.36 11.00 -4.80
C ALA A 123 8.07 10.80 -3.45
N LEU A 124 9.06 9.90 -3.39
CA LEU A 124 9.88 9.66 -2.20
C LEU A 124 10.66 10.93 -1.79
N THR A 125 11.23 11.64 -2.74
CA THR A 125 11.96 12.89 -2.49
C THR A 125 11.03 13.94 -1.89
N TRP A 126 9.82 14.08 -2.43
CA TRP A 126 8.82 15.00 -1.90
C TRP A 126 8.34 14.61 -0.50
N PHE A 127 8.02 13.33 -0.24
CA PHE A 127 7.64 12.88 1.11
C PHE A 127 8.74 13.16 2.15
N ARG A 128 10.01 13.02 1.77
CA ARG A 128 11.14 13.36 2.65
C ARG A 128 11.22 14.86 2.91
N ARG A 129 11.05 15.69 1.87
CA ARG A 129 11.00 17.15 2.03
C ARG A 129 9.88 17.59 2.97
N VAL A 130 8.69 16.97 2.91
CA VAL A 130 7.60 17.28 3.87
C VAL A 130 8.11 17.17 5.31
N ARG A 131 8.88 16.13 5.63
CA ARG A 131 9.38 15.88 7.00
C ARG A 131 10.48 16.85 7.45
N THR A 132 11.20 17.43 6.51
CA THR A 132 12.32 18.34 6.78
C THR A 132 11.86 19.80 6.80
N ASP A 133 11.02 20.18 5.84
CA ASP A 133 10.72 21.58 5.54
C ASP A 133 9.40 22.02 6.21
N ALA A 134 8.42 21.12 6.31
CA ALA A 134 7.09 21.45 6.81
C ALA A 134 6.91 21.12 8.29
N THR A 135 6.00 21.85 8.95
CA THR A 135 5.63 21.58 10.34
C THR A 135 4.56 20.50 10.40
N LEU A 136 4.95 19.29 10.81
CA LEU A 136 4.05 18.13 10.87
C LEU A 136 3.55 17.87 12.28
N GLY A 137 2.24 17.66 12.40
CA GLY A 137 1.67 17.04 13.60
C GLY A 137 2.05 15.55 13.70
N PRO A 138 2.05 14.94 14.90
CA PRO A 138 2.46 13.54 15.10
C PRO A 138 1.74 12.54 14.18
N GLY A 139 0.44 12.74 13.95
CA GLY A 139 -0.34 11.87 13.06
C GLY A 139 0.02 12.02 11.58
N GLN A 140 0.31 13.25 11.13
CA GLN A 140 0.76 13.49 9.75
C GLN A 140 2.17 12.97 9.52
N GLU A 141 3.06 13.11 10.50
CA GLU A 141 4.40 12.54 10.44
C GLU A 141 4.35 11.02 10.32
N LEU A 142 3.58 10.34 11.17
CA LEU A 142 3.38 8.90 11.09
C LEU A 142 2.85 8.48 9.70
N TYR A 143 1.87 9.22 9.18
CA TYR A 143 1.33 9.00 7.84
C TYR A 143 2.42 9.10 6.76
N VAL A 144 3.25 10.15 6.79
CA VAL A 144 4.33 10.32 5.80
C VAL A 144 5.36 9.19 5.89
N ILE A 145 5.73 8.75 7.10
CA ILE A 145 6.67 7.64 7.26
C ILE A 145 6.08 6.34 6.70
N GLN A 146 4.79 6.08 6.93
CA GLN A 146 4.10 4.93 6.35
C GLN A 146 4.11 4.97 4.82
N GLU A 147 3.85 6.14 4.23
CA GLU A 147 3.90 6.31 2.78
C GLU A 147 5.30 6.04 2.19
N ILE A 148 6.35 6.45 2.89
CA ILE A 148 7.74 6.14 2.51
C ILE A 148 8.01 4.63 2.58
N ILE A 149 7.54 3.96 3.64
CA ILE A 149 7.68 2.50 3.80
C ILE A 149 6.95 1.77 2.67
N ASP A 150 5.73 2.18 2.33
CA ASP A 150 4.94 1.59 1.25
C ASP A 150 5.60 1.80 -0.12
N LEU A 151 6.16 2.98 -0.38
CA LEU A 151 6.94 3.22 -1.60
C LEU A 151 8.14 2.27 -1.71
N TYR A 152 8.90 2.08 -0.63
CA TYR A 152 10.06 1.19 -0.65
C TYR A 152 9.70 -0.28 -0.85
N THR A 153 8.66 -0.74 -0.17
CA THR A 153 8.28 -2.14 -0.15
C THR A 153 7.49 -2.54 -1.40
N GLN A 154 6.56 -1.70 -1.85
CA GLN A 154 5.61 -2.07 -2.91
C GLN A 154 6.02 -1.58 -4.30
N LYS A 155 6.53 -0.34 -4.41
CA LYS A 155 6.76 0.31 -5.72
C LYS A 155 8.21 0.21 -6.17
N LEU A 156 9.15 0.60 -5.30
CA LEU A 156 10.58 0.62 -5.60
C LEU A 156 11.26 -0.75 -5.42
N ARG A 157 10.58 -1.73 -4.80
CA ARG A 157 11.10 -3.08 -4.53
C ARG A 157 12.47 -3.08 -3.86
N THR A 158 12.70 -2.12 -2.97
CA THR A 158 13.93 -1.98 -2.19
C THR A 158 13.62 -2.06 -0.69
N PRO A 159 13.06 -3.19 -0.20
CA PRO A 159 12.57 -3.33 1.18
C PRO A 159 13.67 -3.09 2.22
N ARG A 160 14.94 -3.35 1.88
CA ARG A 160 16.09 -3.05 2.74
C ARG A 160 16.16 -1.58 3.16
N LYS A 161 15.73 -0.65 2.30
CA LYS A 161 15.70 0.79 2.59
C LYS A 161 14.54 1.20 3.50
N ALA A 162 13.54 0.33 3.70
CA ALA A 162 12.41 0.60 4.59
C ALA A 162 12.75 0.35 6.08
N ILE A 163 13.77 -0.47 6.38
CA ILE A 163 14.17 -0.83 7.75
C ILE A 163 14.43 0.39 8.66
N PRO A 164 15.21 1.41 8.25
CA PRO A 164 15.41 2.59 9.10
C PRO A 164 14.10 3.35 9.37
N GLU A 165 13.19 3.41 8.40
CA GLU A 165 11.89 4.08 8.55
C GLU A 165 10.96 3.28 9.48
N LEU A 166 10.95 1.95 9.38
CA LEU A 166 10.23 1.07 10.31
C LEU A 166 10.74 1.22 11.75
N THR A 167 12.07 1.26 11.91
CA THR A 167 12.71 1.49 13.22
C THR A 167 12.28 2.84 13.80
N LEU A 168 12.22 3.87 12.94
CA LEU A 168 11.77 5.20 13.34
C LEU A 168 10.31 5.19 13.82
N VAL A 169 9.41 4.44 13.17
CA VAL A 169 8.02 4.28 13.64
C VAL A 169 7.98 3.68 15.05
N CYS A 170 8.74 2.60 15.28
CA CYS A 170 8.82 1.96 16.60
C CYS A 170 9.33 2.92 17.69
N GLN A 171 10.37 3.70 17.39
CA GLN A 171 10.99 4.60 18.35
C GLN A 171 10.12 5.82 18.65
N ARG A 172 9.52 6.42 17.62
CA ARG A 172 8.80 7.70 17.75
C ARG A 172 7.33 7.52 18.12
N PHE A 173 6.74 6.36 17.84
CA PHE A 173 5.32 6.08 18.07
C PHE A 173 5.05 4.73 18.79
N PRO A 174 5.76 4.40 19.89
CA PRO A 174 5.80 3.04 20.48
C PRO A 174 4.44 2.50 20.95
N ALA A 175 3.50 3.36 21.33
CA ALA A 175 2.18 2.94 21.81
C ALA A 175 1.13 2.75 20.69
N THR A 176 1.49 2.99 19.44
CA THR A 176 0.53 2.96 18.33
C THR A 176 0.36 1.55 17.73
N PRO A 177 -0.81 1.24 17.13
CA PRO A 177 -0.96 0.03 16.32
C PRO A 177 0.05 -0.05 15.17
N ALA A 178 0.45 1.11 14.63
CA ALA A 178 1.46 1.20 13.58
C ALA A 178 2.84 0.71 14.04
N ALA A 179 3.27 1.05 15.27
CA ALA A 179 4.52 0.55 15.82
C ALA A 179 4.53 -0.98 15.97
N ARG A 180 3.45 -1.58 16.48
CA ARG A 180 3.34 -3.04 16.57
C ARG A 180 3.41 -3.75 15.21
N ALA A 181 2.76 -3.17 14.20
CA ALA A 181 2.87 -3.66 12.83
C ALA A 181 4.29 -3.51 12.28
N ALA A 182 4.92 -2.36 12.54
CA ALA A 182 6.30 -2.09 12.12
C ALA A 182 7.31 -3.04 12.79
N GLU A 183 7.13 -3.38 14.07
CA GLU A 183 7.98 -4.36 14.77
C GLU A 183 7.92 -5.74 14.11
N THR A 184 6.72 -6.18 13.76
CA THR A 184 6.49 -7.47 13.09
C THR A 184 7.16 -7.48 11.72
N GLN A 185 6.90 -6.44 10.91
CA GLN A 185 7.50 -6.30 9.59
C GLN A 185 9.03 -6.18 9.64
N LEU A 186 9.58 -5.51 10.66
CA LEU A 186 11.01 -5.38 10.86
C LEU A 186 11.67 -6.71 11.27
N ALA A 187 10.99 -7.53 12.08
CA ALA A 187 11.44 -8.89 12.39
C ALA A 187 11.50 -9.76 11.12
N GLU A 188 10.44 -9.75 10.31
CA GLU A 188 10.37 -10.48 9.03
C GLU A 188 11.49 -10.05 8.07
N MET A 189 11.72 -8.74 7.93
CA MET A 189 12.77 -8.20 7.06
C MET A 189 14.17 -8.61 7.53
N ARG A 190 14.42 -8.63 8.84
CA ARG A 190 15.71 -9.07 9.40
C ARG A 190 15.96 -10.56 9.15
N GLU A 191 14.94 -11.39 9.30
CA GLU A 191 15.03 -12.82 9.02
C GLU A 191 15.31 -13.08 7.53
N MET A 192 14.60 -12.39 6.64
CA MET A 192 14.86 -12.45 5.20
C MET A 192 16.31 -12.07 4.87
N LEU A 193 16.81 -10.98 5.44
CA LEU A 193 18.20 -10.54 5.24
C LEU A 193 19.24 -11.52 5.78
N ALA A 194 18.97 -12.13 6.94
CA ALA A 194 19.85 -13.15 7.50
C ALA A 194 19.94 -14.36 6.57
N ARG A 195 18.79 -14.85 6.06
CA ARG A 195 18.76 -15.94 5.07
C ARG A 195 19.53 -15.61 3.80
N GLU A 196 19.36 -14.40 3.26
CA GLU A 196 20.09 -13.95 2.06
C GLU A 196 21.60 -13.91 2.29
N ARG A 197 22.05 -13.43 3.45
CA ARG A 197 23.46 -13.41 3.82
C ARG A 197 24.03 -14.82 3.93
N ASP A 198 23.36 -15.71 4.65
CA ASP A 198 23.83 -17.08 4.87
C ASP A 198 23.88 -17.86 3.55
N ALA A 199 22.94 -17.62 2.63
CA ALA A 199 22.97 -18.17 1.27
C ALA A 199 24.19 -17.68 0.47
N LEU A 200 24.54 -16.39 0.56
CA LEU A 200 25.72 -15.83 -0.10
C LEU A 200 27.03 -16.40 0.47
N GLU A 201 27.12 -16.59 1.79
CA GLU A 201 28.27 -17.23 2.44
C GLU A 201 28.42 -18.70 2.01
N SER A 202 27.31 -19.44 1.90
CA SER A 202 27.34 -20.82 1.41
C SER A 202 27.82 -20.90 -0.05
N PHE A 203 27.41 -19.94 -0.89
CA PHE A 203 27.81 -19.85 -2.28
C PHE A 203 29.30 -19.52 -2.40
N THR A 204 29.80 -18.50 -1.68
CA THR A 204 31.23 -18.13 -1.74
C THR A 204 32.12 -19.25 -1.22
N ALA A 205 31.71 -19.97 -0.17
CA ALA A 205 32.44 -21.14 0.35
C ALA A 205 32.50 -22.32 -0.65
N GLN A 206 31.54 -22.44 -1.56
CA GLN A 206 31.53 -23.46 -2.61
C GLN A 206 32.49 -23.12 -3.76
N PHE A 207 32.62 -21.83 -4.14
CA PHE A 207 33.48 -21.41 -5.26
C PHE A 207 34.96 -21.24 -4.90
N LEU A 208 35.29 -21.17 -3.62
CA LEU A 208 36.67 -21.05 -3.12
C LEU A 208 37.32 -22.39 -2.74
N LYS A 209 36.65 -23.53 -3.00
CA LYS A 209 37.18 -24.88 -2.86
C LYS A 209 37.54 -25.47 -4.22
#